data_AF-A0A7G8J9S3-F1
#
_entry.id   AF-A0A7G8J9S3-F1
#
_cell.length_a   1.000
_cell.length_b   1.000
_cell.length_c   1.000
_cell.angle_alpha   90.00
_cell.angle_beta   90.00
_cell.angle_gamma   90.00
#
_symmetry.space_group_name_H-M   'P 1'
#
loop_
_entity.id
_entity.type
_entity.pdbx_description
1 polymer ?
#
loop_
_entity_poly.entity_id
_entity_poly.type
_entity_poly.pdbx_seq_one_letter_code
_entity_poly.pdbx_strand_id
1 'polypeptide(L)'
;MATRQNSSSGKPKSPRIQVVLPEDLCLRLTALAEDESRTVSNMAKVLIQQGVQRYEQGGDRQASAPVADAHQASTEQLRNALESKQTGRLRGAPRRVRLHRPN
;
A
#
# COMPACT_ATOMS: atom_id res chain seq x y z
N MET A 1 30.54 -34.69 -10.57
CA MET A 1 30.96 -34.41 -9.18
C MET A 1 30.89 -32.91 -8.94
N ALA A 2 29.91 -32.42 -8.19
CA ALA A 2 29.72 -30.99 -7.93
C ALA A 2 30.07 -30.66 -6.48
N THR A 3 31.19 -29.97 -6.28
CA THR A 3 31.67 -29.50 -4.97
C THR A 3 30.79 -28.34 -4.50
N ARG A 4 29.80 -28.64 -3.63
CA ARG A 4 29.03 -27.58 -2.96
C ARG A 4 29.93 -26.93 -1.93
N GLN A 5 30.31 -25.67 -2.17
CA GLN A 5 30.97 -24.82 -1.18
C GLN A 5 30.11 -24.75 0.08
N ASN A 6 30.52 -25.46 1.11
CA ASN A 6 29.97 -25.36 2.46
C ASN A 6 30.60 -24.14 3.16
N SER A 7 29.78 -23.43 3.95
CA SER A 7 30.32 -22.41 4.85
C SER A 7 31.22 -23.08 5.90
N SER A 8 32.21 -22.35 6.43
CA SER A 8 33.08 -22.83 7.52
C SER A 8 32.34 -23.31 8.78
N SER A 9 31.03 -23.07 8.89
CA SER A 9 30.17 -23.49 10.00
C SER A 9 29.24 -24.66 9.67
N GLY A 10 29.26 -25.20 8.43
CA GLY A 10 28.35 -26.27 7.99
C GLY A 10 26.88 -25.86 7.83
N LYS A 11 26.50 -24.64 8.24
CA LYS A 11 25.16 -24.07 8.05
C LYS A 11 25.06 -23.39 6.67
N PRO A 12 23.95 -23.55 5.93
CA PRO A 12 23.73 -22.79 4.70
C PRO A 12 23.72 -21.30 5.02
N LYS A 13 24.40 -20.49 4.18
CA LYS A 13 24.44 -19.03 4.34
C LYS A 13 23.03 -18.47 4.20
N SER A 14 22.63 -17.55 5.08
CA SER A 14 21.32 -16.92 5.00
C SER A 14 21.14 -16.22 3.64
N PRO A 15 19.93 -16.25 3.05
CA PRO A 15 19.65 -15.53 1.82
C PRO A 15 19.90 -14.03 2.01
N ARG A 16 20.48 -13.40 0.99
CA ARG A 16 20.80 -11.96 1.00
C ARG A 16 19.90 -11.24 0.01
N ILE A 17 19.41 -10.08 0.41
CA ILE A 17 18.68 -9.17 -0.47
C ILE A 17 19.56 -7.96 -0.77
N GLN A 18 19.48 -7.45 -1.99
CA GLN A 18 20.05 -6.17 -2.40
C GLN A 18 18.90 -5.32 -2.90
N VAL A 19 18.84 -4.06 -2.48
CA VAL A 19 17.76 -3.14 -2.81
C VAL A 19 18.36 -1.83 -3.30
N VAL A 20 17.74 -1.25 -4.32
CA VAL A 20 18.03 0.11 -4.78
C VAL A 20 16.94 1.00 -4.20
N LEU A 21 17.35 1.99 -3.41
CA LEU A 21 16.43 2.90 -2.72
C LEU A 21 16.59 4.32 -3.28
N PRO A 22 15.51 5.11 -3.31
CA PRO A 22 15.59 6.56 -3.53
C PRO A 22 16.52 7.25 -2.52
N GLU A 23 17.15 8.34 -2.95
CA GLU A 23 18.14 9.08 -2.15
C GLU A 23 17.54 9.65 -0.86
N ASP A 24 16.34 10.24 -0.94
CA ASP A 24 15.60 10.78 0.18
C ASP A 24 15.30 9.72 1.26
N LEU A 25 14.94 8.51 0.84
CA LEU A 25 14.72 7.40 1.75
C LEU A 25 16.01 6.94 2.43
N CYS A 26 17.12 6.91 1.69
CA CYS A 26 18.44 6.59 2.24
C CYS A 26 18.85 7.60 3.32
N LEU A 27 18.69 8.90 3.05
CA LEU A 27 18.98 9.96 4.02
C LEU A 27 18.15 9.82 5.30
N ARG A 28 16.85 9.55 5.17
CA ARG A 28 15.97 9.31 6.34
C ARG A 28 16.38 8.09 7.14
N LEU A 29 16.77 6.99 6.48
CA LEU A 29 17.27 5.80 7.15
C LEU A 29 18.60 6.06 7.88
N THR A 30 19.50 6.85 7.29
CA THR A 30 20.75 7.26 7.93
C THR A 30 20.49 8.05 9.21
N ALA A 31 19.61 9.05 9.16
CA ALA A 31 19.27 9.85 10.34
C ALA A 31 18.69 8.99 11.48
N LEU A 32 17.78 8.06 11.17
CA LEU A 32 17.23 7.13 12.16
C LEU A 32 18.30 6.18 12.73
N ALA A 33 19.21 5.72 11.87
CA ALA A 33 20.29 4.82 12.27
C ALA A 33 21.28 5.52 13.22
N GLU A 34 21.62 6.78 12.94
CA GLU A 34 22.47 7.61 13.81
C GLU A 34 21.83 7.84 15.18
N ASP A 35 20.55 8.22 15.22
CA ASP A 35 19.79 8.45 16.46
C ASP A 35 19.75 7.21 17.36
N GLU A 36 19.54 6.03 16.76
CA GLU A 36 19.51 4.76 17.51
C GLU A 36 20.89 4.08 17.66
N SER A 37 21.99 4.72 17.24
CA SER A 37 23.35 4.15 17.26
C SER A 37 23.46 2.78 16.58
N ARG A 38 22.81 2.63 15.42
CA ARG A 38 22.78 1.41 14.60
C ARG A 38 23.34 1.68 13.21
N THR A 39 23.67 0.60 12.49
CA THR A 39 23.99 0.72 11.05
C THR A 39 22.71 0.85 10.23
N VAL A 40 22.78 1.53 9.08
CA VAL A 40 21.66 1.68 8.13
C VAL A 40 21.06 0.32 7.76
N SER A 41 21.88 -0.69 7.50
CA SER A 41 21.43 -2.05 7.18
C SER A 41 20.66 -2.71 8.33
N ASN A 42 21.10 -2.51 9.58
CA ASN A 42 20.41 -3.03 10.75
C ASN A 42 19.09 -2.28 10.99
N MET A 43 19.08 -0.95 10.80
CA MET A 43 17.88 -0.14 10.91
C MET A 43 16.83 -0.57 9.87
N ALA A 44 17.24 -0.71 8.61
CA ALA A 44 16.38 -1.21 7.54
C ALA A 44 15.82 -2.60 7.88
N LYS A 45 16.64 -3.52 8.39
CA LYS A 45 16.19 -4.85 8.83
C LYS A 45 15.10 -4.74 9.91
N VAL A 46 15.30 -3.93 10.94
CA VAL A 46 14.33 -3.77 12.05
C VAL A 46 13.02 -3.19 11.54
N LEU A 47 13.07 -2.14 10.72
CA LEU A 47 11.87 -1.50 10.16
C LEU A 47 11.10 -2.45 9.23
N ILE A 48 11.79 -3.26 8.43
CA ILE A 48 11.15 -4.29 7.60
C ILE A 48 10.47 -5.33 8.50
N GLN A 49 11.13 -5.84 9.54
CA GLN A 49 10.55 -6.81 10.46
C GLN A 49 9.30 -6.27 11.17
N GLN A 50 9.36 -5.05 11.67
CA GLN A 50 8.20 -4.38 12.28
C GLN A 50 7.08 -4.10 11.27
N GLY A 51 7.44 -3.76 10.02
CA GLY A 51 6.48 -3.58 8.93
C GLY A 51 5.72 -4.87 8.62
N VAL A 52 6.44 -5.99 8.48
CA VAL A 52 5.84 -7.32 8.26
C VAL A 52 4.95 -7.71 9.44
N GLN A 53 5.45 -7.57 10.66
CA GLN A 53 4.68 -7.91 11.85
C GLN A 53 3.39 -7.09 11.96
N ARG A 54 3.42 -5.77 11.69
CA ARG A 54 2.22 -4.93 11.67
C ARG A 54 1.25 -5.33 10.58
N TYR A 55 1.77 -5.68 9.39
CA TYR A 55 0.97 -6.15 8.27
C TYR A 55 0.26 -7.48 8.57
N GLU A 56 0.95 -8.41 9.26
CA GLU A 56 0.40 -9.70 9.65
C GLU A 56 -0.59 -9.60 10.82
N GLN A 57 -0.31 -8.73 11.80
CA GLN A 57 -1.16 -8.54 13.00
C GLN A 57 -2.45 -7.78 12.69
N GLY A 58 -2.42 -6.87 11.72
CA GLY A 58 -3.57 -6.11 11.26
C GLY A 58 -3.99 -6.56 9.88
N GLY A 59 -4.40 -7.82 9.72
CA GLY A 59 -4.93 -8.39 8.48
C GLY A 59 -6.21 -7.73 7.96
N ASP A 60 -6.20 -6.41 7.77
CA ASP A 60 -7.24 -5.60 7.15
C ASP A 60 -6.61 -4.35 6.49
N ARG A 61 -6.51 -4.41 5.16
CA ARG A 61 -7.15 -3.40 4.30
C ARG A 61 -6.71 -1.94 4.45
N GLN A 62 -5.40 -1.65 4.56
CA GLN A 62 -4.91 -0.26 4.49
C GLN A 62 -3.47 -0.02 4.04
N ALA A 63 -2.66 -1.05 3.76
CA ALA A 63 -1.26 -0.87 3.35
C ALA A 63 -1.03 -0.76 1.83
N SER A 64 -2.09 -0.66 1.02
CA SER A 64 -1.99 -0.45 -0.42
C SER A 64 -3.01 0.56 -0.95
N ALA A 65 -2.96 1.81 -0.48
CA ALA A 65 -3.21 2.99 -1.31
C ALA A 65 -3.08 4.29 -0.50
N PRO A 66 -2.13 5.19 -0.81
CA PRO A 66 -2.49 6.59 -0.70
C PRO A 66 -3.52 6.87 -1.82
N VAL A 67 -4.58 7.60 -1.51
CA VAL A 67 -5.59 8.17 -2.43
C VAL A 67 -6.64 7.27 -3.14
N ALA A 68 -6.41 5.99 -3.45
CA ALA A 68 -7.42 5.21 -4.21
C ALA A 68 -8.55 4.58 -3.35
N ASP A 69 -8.25 4.16 -2.12
CA ASP A 69 -9.17 3.34 -1.30
C ASP A 69 -10.40 4.11 -0.79
N ALA A 70 -10.23 5.39 -0.43
CA ALA A 70 -11.35 6.24 -0.01
C ALA A 70 -12.36 6.46 -1.16
N HIS A 71 -11.86 6.58 -2.39
CA HIS A 71 -12.72 6.67 -3.57
C HIS A 71 -13.36 5.32 -3.90
N GLN A 72 -12.65 4.20 -3.73
CA GLN A 72 -13.20 2.86 -3.96
C GLN A 72 -14.32 2.53 -2.97
N ALA A 73 -14.10 2.76 -1.68
CA ALA A 73 -15.13 2.59 -0.65
C ALA A 73 -16.35 3.49 -0.91
N SER A 74 -16.14 4.74 -1.33
CA SER A 74 -17.23 5.65 -1.72
C SER A 74 -17.97 5.17 -2.97
N THR A 75 -17.26 4.62 -3.97
CA THR A 75 -17.87 4.08 -5.19
C THR A 75 -18.63 2.77 -4.96
N GLU A 76 -18.16 1.91 -4.06
CA GLU A 76 -18.87 0.69 -3.67
C GLU A 76 -20.15 1.01 -2.91
N GLN A 77 -20.09 1.98 -1.98
CA GLN A 77 -21.28 2.49 -1.30
C GLN A 77 -22.28 3.10 -2.28
N LEU A 78 -21.81 3.89 -3.25
CA LEU A 78 -22.66 4.46 -4.30
C LEU A 78 -23.30 3.38 -5.18
N ARG A 79 -22.53 2.36 -5.59
CA ARG A 79 -23.02 1.24 -6.41
C ARG A 79 -24.10 0.45 -5.65
N ASN A 80 -23.85 0.09 -4.39
CA ASN A 80 -24.82 -0.61 -3.54
C ASN A 80 -26.10 0.22 -3.34
N ALA A 81 -25.98 1.54 -3.19
CA ALA A 81 -27.12 2.45 -3.05
C ALA A 81 -27.94 2.59 -4.35
N LEU A 82 -27.34 2.35 -5.52
CA LEU A 82 -28.03 2.32 -6.81
C LEU A 82 -28.68 0.96 -7.07
N GLU A 83 -28.01 -0.14 -6.74
CA GLU A 83 -28.50 -1.51 -6.93
C GLU A 83 -29.66 -1.87 -5.98
N SER A 84 -29.65 -1.33 -4.76
CA SER A 84 -30.75 -1.49 -3.79
C SER A 84 -32.01 -0.69 -4.14
N LYS A 85 -31.92 0.26 -5.08
CA LYS A 85 -33.08 1.03 -5.53
C LYS A 85 -33.83 0.26 -6.63
N GLN A 86 -35.11 0.01 -6.39
CA GLN A 86 -36.00 -0.62 -7.37
C GLN A 86 -36.15 0.28 -8.60
N THR A 87 -35.84 -0.24 -9.79
CA THR A 87 -35.92 0.48 -11.07
C THR A 87 -37.38 0.65 -11.50
N GLY A 88 -38.00 1.74 -11.06
CA GLY A 88 -39.32 2.17 -11.54
C GLY A 88 -39.22 2.88 -12.89
N ARG A 89 -40.24 2.73 -13.75
CA ARG A 89 -40.37 3.57 -14.96
C ARG A 89 -40.44 5.03 -14.51
N LEU A 90 -39.52 5.86 -15.02
CA LEU A 90 -39.62 7.31 -14.89
C LEU A 90 -41.02 7.73 -15.38
N ARG A 91 -41.79 8.35 -14.48
CA ARG A 91 -43.21 8.63 -14.72
C ARG A 91 -43.34 9.74 -15.78
N GLY A 92 -43.55 9.33 -17.03
CA GLY A 92 -43.84 10.22 -18.15
C GLY A 92 -42.60 10.68 -18.93
N ALA A 93 -42.84 11.39 -20.03
CA ALA A 93 -41.78 11.93 -20.89
C ALA A 93 -40.94 12.99 -20.14
N PRO A 94 -39.62 13.03 -20.34
CA PRO A 94 -38.75 13.97 -19.67
C PRO A 94 -39.16 15.41 -19.97
N ARG A 95 -39.39 16.21 -18.92
CA ARG A 95 -39.68 17.64 -19.05
C ARG A 95 -38.46 18.36 -19.57
N ARG A 96 -38.58 19.07 -20.70
CA ARG A 96 -37.54 19.96 -21.22
C ARG A 96 -37.27 21.08 -20.21
N VAL A 97 -36.10 21.05 -19.59
CA VAL A 97 -35.58 22.17 -18.81
C VAL A 97 -34.98 23.16 -19.79
N ARG A 98 -35.47 24.41 -19.81
CA ARG A 98 -34.84 25.49 -20.57
C ARG A 98 -33.90 26.24 -19.65
N LEU A 99 -32.62 26.28 -20.00
CA LEU A 99 -31.62 27.10 -19.30
C LEU A 99 -31.89 28.57 -19.62
N HIS A 100 -31.96 29.40 -18.57
CA HIS A 100 -32.16 30.83 -18.68
C HIS A 100 -30.93 31.48 -19.32
N ARG A 101 -31.12 32.23 -20.41
CA ARG A 101 -30.05 33.03 -21.03
C ARG A 101 -30.27 34.49 -20.63
N PRO A 102 -29.37 35.11 -19.86
CA PRO A 102 -29.45 36.54 -19.57
C PRO A 102 -29.10 37.36 -20.83
N ASN A 103 -29.78 38.50 -20.97
CA ASN A 103 -29.59 39.47 -22.06
C ASN A 103 -28.29 40.26 -21.91
#